data_AF-A0A376ZU37-F1
#
_entry.id   AF-A0A376ZU37-F1
#
_cell.length_a   1.000
_cell.length_b   1.000
_cell.length_c   1.000
_cell.angle_alpha   90.00
_cell.angle_beta   90.00
_cell.angle_gamma   90.00
#
_symmetry.space_group_name_H-M   'P 1'
#
loop_
_entity.id
_entity.type
_entity.pdbx_description
1 polymer ?
#
loop_
_entity_poly.entity_id
_entity_poly.type
_entity_poly.pdbx_seq_one_letter_code
_entity_poly.pdbx_strand_id
1 'polypeptide(L)'
;MARGLSSVRVHLPNKRRRCNGCWTVILTPFPGRGVRELDTIGRLMDAFRSNVHALNRHREQLAAQVKARTAELQELVIEHRQARAEAEKASQAKSAFLAAMSHEIRTPLYGILGTAQLLADNPALNAQRDDLRAITDSGESLLTILNDILDYSAIEAGGRMFRSAMNPLNRARCWKVPCN
;
A
#
# COMPACT_ATOMS: atom_id res chain seq x y z
N MET A 1 -9.83 -75.84 -3.82
CA MET A 1 -9.16 -75.61 -2.52
C MET A 1 -10.13 -74.90 -1.60
N ALA A 2 -10.22 -75.39 -0.35
CA ALA A 2 -10.79 -74.82 0.90
C ALA A 2 -12.03 -73.88 0.83
N ARG A 3 -13.22 -74.27 1.35
CA ARG A 3 -13.73 -74.12 2.76
C ARG A 3 -13.95 -72.64 3.15
N GLY A 4 -15.04 -72.20 3.79
CA GLY A 4 -16.17 -72.82 4.49
C GLY A 4 -17.22 -71.73 4.81
N LEU A 5 -18.51 -72.05 4.82
CA LEU A 5 -19.34 -72.36 6.00
C LEU A 5 -19.53 -71.15 6.95
N SER A 6 -20.70 -70.81 7.48
CA SER A 6 -22.09 -71.21 7.25
C SER A 6 -22.92 -70.32 8.16
N SER A 7 -24.02 -69.77 7.63
CA SER A 7 -25.08 -69.14 8.42
C SER A 7 -25.76 -70.22 9.26
N VAL A 8 -25.62 -70.16 10.58
CA VAL A 8 -26.29 -71.07 11.50
C VAL A 8 -27.48 -70.37 12.13
N ARG A 9 -28.66 -70.76 11.63
CA ARG A 9 -29.99 -70.51 12.20
C ARG A 9 -30.14 -71.31 13.49
N VAL A 10 -30.28 -70.64 14.62
CA VAL A 10 -30.51 -71.32 15.92
C VAL A 10 -32.01 -71.51 16.13
N HIS A 11 -32.39 -72.78 16.26
CA HIS A 11 -33.71 -73.30 16.55
C HIS A 11 -33.96 -73.22 18.08
N LEU A 12 -35.08 -72.63 18.51
CA LEU A 12 -35.49 -72.66 19.93
C LEU A 12 -36.07 -74.03 20.29
N PRO A 13 -35.67 -74.68 21.40
CA PRO A 13 -36.47 -75.74 22.00
C PRO A 13 -37.29 -75.19 23.17
N ASN A 14 -38.60 -75.44 23.08
CA ASN A 14 -39.54 -75.34 24.19
C ASN A 14 -39.27 -76.49 25.19
N LYS A 15 -38.88 -76.17 26.42
CA LYS A 15 -38.90 -77.11 27.55
C LYS A 15 -39.53 -76.47 28.78
N ARG A 16 -40.85 -76.64 28.91
CA ARG A 16 -41.50 -76.71 30.23
C ARG A 16 -41.13 -78.05 30.88
N ARG A 17 -40.45 -78.03 32.03
CA ARG A 17 -40.61 -79.05 33.09
C ARG A 17 -40.50 -78.41 34.48
N ARG A 18 -41.28 -78.98 35.38
CA ARG A 18 -41.74 -78.50 36.69
C ARG A 18 -40.71 -78.79 37.80
N CYS A 19 -40.78 -77.98 38.86
CA CYS A 19 -39.97 -77.96 40.07
C CYS A 19 -39.86 -79.30 40.83
N ASN A 20 -38.78 -79.46 41.62
CA ASN A 20 -38.83 -79.88 43.04
C ASN A 20 -37.44 -79.77 43.70
N GLY A 21 -37.36 -78.96 44.77
CA GLY A 21 -36.36 -79.09 45.86
C GLY A 21 -34.98 -78.43 45.70
N CYS A 22 -34.70 -77.44 46.58
CA CYS A 22 -33.37 -77.05 47.12
C CYS A 22 -32.26 -76.67 46.11
N TRP A 23 -31.68 -75.47 46.07
CA TRP A 23 -31.19 -74.60 47.14
C TRP A 23 -31.19 -73.13 46.68
N THR A 24 -31.33 -72.24 47.65
CA THR A 24 -31.17 -70.78 47.58
C THR A 24 -29.88 -70.38 46.85
N VAL A 25 -30.01 -69.78 45.66
CA VAL A 25 -29.02 -68.82 45.14
C VAL A 25 -29.73 -67.50 45.06
N ILE A 26 -29.35 -66.62 45.98
CA ILE A 26 -29.70 -65.21 45.98
C ILE A 26 -29.28 -64.65 44.62
N LEU A 27 -30.25 -64.24 43.80
CA LEU A 27 -30.01 -63.30 42.70
C LEU A 27 -29.63 -61.96 43.33
N THR A 28 -28.40 -61.83 43.82
CA THR A 28 -27.81 -60.51 43.98
C THR A 28 -27.63 -59.94 42.58
N PRO A 29 -28.10 -58.72 42.29
CA PRO A 29 -27.72 -58.05 41.07
C PRO A 29 -26.20 -57.94 41.06
N PHE A 30 -25.56 -58.50 40.04
CA PHE A 30 -24.12 -58.34 39.82
C PHE A 30 -23.83 -56.82 39.82
N PRO A 31 -22.94 -56.29 40.68
CA PRO A 31 -22.70 -54.86 40.74
C PRO A 31 -21.82 -54.49 39.55
N GLY A 32 -22.44 -53.97 38.49
CA GLY A 32 -21.74 -53.26 37.40
C GLY A 32 -21.14 -51.96 37.92
N ARG A 33 -20.05 -52.05 38.71
CA ARG A 33 -19.37 -50.91 39.33
C ARG A 33 -18.22 -50.32 38.50
N GLY A 34 -17.95 -50.86 37.30
CA GLY A 34 -16.86 -50.39 36.43
C GLY A 34 -17.28 -49.48 35.26
N VAL A 35 -18.57 -49.27 35.01
CA VAL A 35 -19.05 -48.55 33.80
C VAL A 35 -19.14 -47.03 34.00
N ARG A 36 -19.15 -46.53 35.26
CA ARG A 36 -19.34 -45.11 35.56
C ARG A 36 -18.10 -44.22 35.30
N GLU A 37 -16.88 -44.77 35.46
CA GLU A 37 -15.63 -44.05 35.19
C GLU A 37 -15.32 -43.92 33.69
N LEU A 38 -15.67 -44.93 32.88
CA LEU A 38 -15.53 -44.85 31.43
C LEU A 38 -16.48 -43.80 30.82
N ASP A 39 -17.71 -43.66 31.35
CA ASP A 39 -18.66 -42.65 30.89
C ASP A 39 -18.20 -41.20 31.17
N THR A 40 -17.47 -40.99 32.25
CA THR A 40 -16.93 -39.67 32.60
C THR A 40 -15.76 -39.30 31.70
N ILE A 41 -14.86 -40.25 31.41
CA ILE A 41 -13.76 -40.06 30.45
C ILE A 41 -14.30 -39.87 29.02
N GLY A 42 -15.32 -40.63 28.61
CA GLY A 42 -15.95 -40.50 27.30
C GLY A 42 -16.50 -39.09 27.04
N ARG A 43 -17.27 -38.55 28.01
CA ARG A 43 -17.80 -37.18 27.92
C ARG A 43 -16.70 -36.11 27.84
N LEU A 44 -15.60 -36.30 28.57
CA LEU A 44 -14.45 -35.39 28.52
C LEU A 44 -13.76 -35.44 27.15
N MET A 45 -13.55 -36.65 26.60
CA MET A 45 -12.94 -36.84 25.27
C MET A 45 -13.81 -36.24 24.17
N ASP A 46 -15.13 -36.37 24.24
CA ASP A 46 -16.06 -35.77 23.28
C ASP A 46 -16.02 -34.24 23.36
N ALA A 47 -16.01 -33.66 24.55
CA ALA A 47 -15.89 -32.22 24.75
C ALA A 47 -14.52 -31.67 24.26
N PHE A 48 -13.44 -32.41 24.51
CA PHE A 48 -12.12 -32.05 23.99
C PHE A 48 -12.08 -32.13 22.46
N ARG A 49 -12.63 -33.21 21.87
CA ARG A 49 -12.72 -33.37 20.42
C ARG A 49 -13.53 -32.25 19.78
N SER A 50 -14.67 -31.86 20.37
CA SER A 50 -15.46 -30.73 19.86
C SER A 50 -14.69 -29.41 19.91
N ASN A 51 -13.92 -29.17 20.97
CA ASN A 51 -13.11 -27.97 21.11
C ASN A 51 -11.96 -27.93 20.10
N VAL A 52 -11.27 -29.05 19.87
CA VAL A 52 -10.22 -29.17 18.85
C VAL A 52 -10.78 -28.90 17.45
N HIS A 53 -11.96 -29.46 17.13
CA HIS A 53 -12.62 -29.17 15.86
C HIS A 53 -13.03 -27.69 15.74
N ALA A 54 -13.59 -27.09 16.81
CA ALA A 54 -13.94 -25.68 16.80
C ALA A 54 -12.72 -24.77 16.59
N LEU A 55 -11.60 -25.06 17.26
CA LEU A 55 -10.36 -24.31 17.11
C LEU A 55 -9.78 -24.43 15.70
N ASN A 56 -9.78 -25.64 15.12
CA ASN A 56 -9.31 -25.85 13.76
C ASN A 56 -10.18 -25.08 12.74
N ARG A 57 -11.51 -25.08 12.92
CA ARG A 57 -12.40 -24.25 12.08
C ARG A 57 -12.08 -22.76 12.20
N HIS A 58 -11.86 -22.25 13.41
CA HIS A 58 -11.49 -20.85 13.60
C HIS A 58 -10.14 -20.52 12.96
N ARG A 59 -9.15 -21.40 13.07
CA ARG A 59 -7.85 -21.23 12.40
C ARG A 59 -7.99 -21.18 10.88
N GLU A 60 -8.77 -22.09 10.30
CA GLU A 60 -9.05 -22.12 8.86
C GLU A 60 -9.79 -20.86 8.41
N GLN A 61 -10.79 -20.41 9.17
CA GLN A 61 -11.51 -19.16 8.90
C GLN A 61 -10.58 -17.95 8.93
N LEU A 62 -9.74 -17.82 9.95
CA LEU A 62 -8.77 -16.73 10.04
C LEU A 62 -7.76 -16.78 8.90
N ALA A 63 -7.25 -17.97 8.56
CA ALA A 63 -6.33 -18.13 7.43
C ALA A 63 -6.98 -17.73 6.11
N ALA A 64 -8.25 -18.10 5.90
CA ALA A 64 -9.03 -17.68 4.74
C ALA A 64 -9.25 -16.16 4.69
N GLN A 65 -9.60 -15.54 5.83
CA GLN A 65 -9.79 -14.09 5.92
C GLN A 65 -8.49 -13.32 5.65
N VAL A 66 -7.36 -13.74 6.26
CA VAL A 66 -6.05 -13.13 6.02
C VAL A 66 -5.69 -13.25 4.55
N LYS A 67 -5.88 -14.42 3.93
CA LYS A 67 -5.61 -14.61 2.50
C LYS A 67 -6.47 -13.68 1.64
N ALA A 68 -7.77 -13.57 1.92
CA ALA A 68 -8.69 -12.71 1.18
C ALA A 68 -8.30 -11.22 1.32
N ARG A 69 -8.06 -10.75 2.54
CA ARG A 69 -7.63 -9.37 2.79
C ARG A 69 -6.25 -9.06 2.20
N THR A 70 -5.33 -10.02 2.23
CA THR A 70 -4.00 -9.82 1.63
C THR A 70 -4.12 -9.67 0.11
N ALA A 71 -4.96 -10.46 -0.55
CA ALA A 71 -5.21 -10.31 -1.99
C ALA A 71 -5.87 -8.97 -2.34
N GLU A 72 -6.86 -8.54 -1.56
CA GLU A 72 -7.51 -7.23 -1.72
C GLU A 72 -6.52 -6.07 -1.54
N LEU A 73 -5.70 -6.12 -0.49
CA LEU A 73 -4.66 -5.11 -0.25
C LEU A 73 -3.59 -5.11 -1.36
N GLN A 74 -3.24 -6.27 -1.90
CA GLN A 74 -2.28 -6.34 -3.01
C GLN A 74 -2.82 -5.64 -4.26
N GLU A 75 -4.10 -5.84 -4.58
CA GLU A 75 -4.73 -5.18 -5.72
C GLU A 75 -4.76 -3.66 -5.53
N LEU A 76 -5.22 -3.19 -4.36
CA LEU A 76 -5.23 -1.76 -4.03
C LEU A 76 -3.83 -1.14 -4.08
N VAL A 77 -2.80 -1.87 -3.63
CA VAL A 77 -1.41 -1.39 -3.72
C VAL A 77 -0.96 -1.25 -5.17
N ILE A 78 -1.36 -2.16 -6.06
CA ILE A 78 -1.04 -2.08 -7.50
C ILE A 78 -1.73 -0.86 -8.11
N GLU A 79 -3.03 -0.70 -7.86
CA GLU A 79 -3.82 0.45 -8.35
C GLU A 79 -3.23 1.78 -7.87
N HIS A 80 -2.97 1.90 -6.57
CA HIS A 80 -2.37 3.12 -6.01
C HIS A 80 -0.98 3.39 -6.57
N ARG A 81 -0.16 2.36 -6.83
CA ARG A 81 1.16 2.55 -7.46
C ARG A 81 1.03 3.05 -8.89
N GLN A 82 0.07 2.53 -9.66
CA GLN A 82 -0.19 2.98 -11.03
C GLN A 82 -0.65 4.44 -11.05
N ALA A 83 -1.67 4.77 -10.26
CA ALA A 83 -2.19 6.13 -10.15
C ALA A 83 -1.10 7.12 -9.69
N ARG A 84 -0.27 6.72 -8.73
CA ARG A 84 0.87 7.53 -8.28
C ARG A 84 1.90 7.73 -9.40
N ALA A 85 2.26 6.69 -10.13
CA ALA A 85 3.23 6.79 -11.22
C ALA A 85 2.73 7.70 -12.35
N GLU A 86 1.42 7.70 -12.64
CA GLU A 86 0.80 8.61 -13.61
C GLU A 86 0.85 10.07 -13.11
N ALA A 87 0.51 10.30 -11.85
CA ALA A 87 0.59 11.63 -11.23
C ALA A 87 2.03 12.17 -11.22
N GLU A 88 3.02 11.32 -10.90
CA GLU A 88 4.44 11.69 -10.90
C GLU A 88 4.91 12.04 -12.32
N LYS A 89 4.53 11.28 -13.35
CA LYS A 89 4.83 11.61 -14.75
C LYS A 89 4.23 12.95 -15.16
N ALA A 90 2.97 13.21 -14.80
CA ALA A 90 2.32 14.48 -15.10
C ALA A 90 3.01 15.66 -14.41
N SER A 91 3.40 15.49 -13.14
CA SER A 91 4.14 16.50 -12.38
C SER A 91 5.52 16.80 -12.99
N GLN A 92 6.25 15.77 -13.41
CA GLN A 92 7.53 15.92 -14.10
C GLN A 92 7.38 16.66 -15.43
N ALA A 93 6.36 16.31 -16.23
CA ALA A 93 6.09 16.99 -17.50
C ALA A 93 5.73 18.48 -17.30
N LYS A 94 4.88 18.78 -16.30
CA LYS A 94 4.55 20.16 -15.91
C LYS A 94 5.80 20.96 -15.52
N SER A 95 6.67 20.36 -14.71
CA SER A 95 7.90 21.01 -14.24
C SER A 95 8.88 21.26 -15.39
N ALA A 96 9.08 20.27 -16.27
CA ALA A 96 9.92 20.42 -17.46
C ALA A 96 9.40 21.51 -18.40
N PHE A 97 8.08 21.56 -18.62
CA PHE A 97 7.44 22.60 -19.40
C PHE A 97 7.67 23.99 -18.81
N LEU A 98 7.43 24.18 -17.51
CA LEU A 98 7.61 25.49 -16.87
C LEU A 98 9.07 25.94 -16.89
N ALA A 99 10.01 25.03 -16.66
CA ALA A 99 11.44 25.33 -16.75
C ALA A 99 11.83 25.78 -18.16
N ALA A 100 11.40 25.06 -19.20
CA ALA A 100 11.66 25.41 -20.59
C ALA A 100 11.06 26.78 -20.94
N MET A 101 9.78 27.00 -20.63
CA MET A 101 9.10 28.27 -20.90
C MET A 101 9.79 29.45 -20.21
N SER A 102 10.26 29.28 -18.97
CA SER A 102 10.99 30.34 -18.28
C SER A 102 12.31 30.70 -18.97
N HIS A 103 13.07 29.71 -19.47
CA HIS A 103 14.28 29.96 -20.24
C HIS A 103 13.99 30.72 -21.54
N GLU A 104 12.92 30.34 -22.24
CA GLU A 104 12.48 31.00 -23.48
C GLU A 104 11.93 32.41 -23.26
N ILE A 105 11.34 32.71 -22.09
CA ILE A 105 10.87 34.06 -21.74
C ILE A 105 12.02 34.94 -21.26
N ARG A 106 12.93 34.39 -20.46
CA ARG A 106 14.04 35.13 -19.83
C ARG A 106 14.99 35.72 -20.88
N THR A 107 15.26 34.99 -21.97
CA THR A 107 16.18 35.43 -23.03
C THR A 107 15.71 36.70 -23.75
N PRO A 108 14.50 36.77 -24.35
CA PRO A 108 14.00 38.00 -24.97
C PRO A 108 13.78 39.10 -23.94
N LEU A 109 13.35 38.79 -22.71
CA LEU A 109 13.14 39.80 -21.67
C LEU A 109 14.45 40.49 -21.26
N TYR A 110 15.55 39.74 -21.10
CA TYR A 110 16.87 40.36 -20.88
C TYR A 110 17.35 41.19 -22.07
N GLY A 111 16.97 40.82 -23.30
CA GLY A 111 17.20 41.64 -24.49
C GLY A 111 16.46 42.99 -24.44
N ILE A 112 15.19 42.96 -24.04
CA ILE A 112 14.36 44.18 -23.88
C ILE A 112 14.95 45.06 -22.77
N LEU A 113 15.28 44.50 -21.61
CA LEU A 113 15.89 45.23 -20.50
C LEU A 113 17.24 45.83 -20.87
N GLY A 114 18.11 45.07 -21.55
CA GLY A 114 19.38 45.58 -22.04
C GLY A 114 19.21 46.73 -23.05
N THR A 115 18.21 46.64 -23.92
CA THR A 115 17.88 47.72 -24.86
C THR A 115 17.35 48.96 -24.15
N ALA A 116 16.45 48.79 -23.17
CA ALA A 116 15.95 49.89 -22.35
C ALA A 116 17.08 50.60 -21.58
N GLN A 117 18.04 49.84 -21.05
CA GLN A 117 19.22 50.38 -20.36
C GLN A 117 20.10 51.22 -21.30
N LEU A 118 20.37 50.72 -22.51
CA LEU A 118 21.14 51.47 -23.51
C LEU A 118 20.45 52.77 -23.95
N LEU A 119 19.12 52.76 -24.03
CA LEU A 119 18.33 53.95 -24.35
C LEU A 119 18.30 54.95 -23.17
N ALA A 120 18.32 54.48 -21.93
CA ALA A 120 18.31 55.33 -20.73
C ALA A 120 19.61 56.15 -20.58
N ASP A 121 20.72 55.63 -21.10
CA ASP A 121 22.03 56.30 -21.12
C ASP A 121 22.13 57.37 -22.21
N ASN A 122 21.16 57.46 -23.13
CA ASN A 122 21.16 58.45 -24.21
C ASN A 122 20.64 59.83 -23.72
N PRO A 123 21.46 60.90 -23.75
CA PRO A 123 21.05 62.24 -23.33
C PRO A 123 19.88 62.83 -24.13
N ALA A 124 19.69 62.40 -25.38
CA ALA A 124 18.61 62.87 -26.25
C ALA A 124 17.22 62.34 -25.81
N LEU A 125 17.17 61.31 -24.96
CA LEU A 125 15.94 60.67 -24.49
C LEU A 125 15.57 61.04 -23.05
N ASN A 126 16.13 62.14 -22.52
CA ASN A 126 15.87 62.58 -21.15
C ASN A 126 14.37 62.77 -20.84
N ALA A 127 13.56 63.16 -21.84
CA ALA A 127 12.11 63.32 -21.67
C ALA A 127 11.36 61.99 -21.51
N GLN A 128 11.92 60.86 -21.96
CA GLN A 128 11.33 59.52 -21.83
C GLN A 128 11.98 58.70 -20.70
N ARG A 129 12.77 59.32 -19.81
CA ARG A 129 13.47 58.59 -18.75
C ARG A 129 12.54 57.88 -17.78
N ASP A 130 11.41 58.49 -17.44
CA ASP A 130 10.43 57.87 -16.56
C ASP A 130 9.77 56.65 -17.21
N ASP A 131 9.50 56.71 -18.53
CA ASP A 131 8.96 55.57 -19.29
C ASP A 131 9.98 54.42 -19.37
N LEU A 132 11.25 54.73 -19.65
CA LEU A 132 12.33 53.73 -19.68
C LEU A 132 12.53 53.08 -18.31
N ARG A 133 12.45 53.86 -17.23
CA ARG A 133 12.53 53.35 -15.86
C ARG A 133 11.35 52.44 -15.54
N ALA A 134 10.13 52.84 -15.93
CA ALA A 134 8.94 52.01 -15.73
C ALA A 134 9.03 50.68 -16.48
N ILE A 135 9.59 50.66 -17.69
CA ILE A 135 9.86 49.42 -18.45
C ILE A 135 10.85 48.53 -17.70
N THR A 136 11.95 49.09 -17.19
CA THR A 136 12.96 48.33 -16.44
C THR A 136 12.38 47.75 -15.15
N ASP A 137 11.74 48.57 -14.33
CA ASP A 137 11.14 48.16 -13.06
C ASP A 137 10.07 47.07 -13.27
N SER A 138 9.26 47.20 -14.34
CA SER A 138 8.25 46.19 -14.70
C SER A 138 8.88 44.87 -15.15
N GLY A 139 9.96 44.91 -15.93
CA GLY A 139 10.66 43.71 -16.38
C GLY A 139 11.39 42.98 -15.24
N GLU A 140 11.97 43.70 -14.29
CA GLU A 140 12.57 43.12 -13.08
C GLU A 140 11.51 42.48 -12.17
N SER A 141 10.36 43.14 -12.00
CA SER A 141 9.21 42.59 -11.27
C SER A 141 8.70 41.30 -11.91
N LEU A 142 8.55 41.27 -13.24
CA LEU A 142 8.13 40.08 -13.97
C LEU A 142 9.14 38.92 -13.83
N LEU A 143 10.45 39.21 -13.86
CA LEU A 143 11.49 38.20 -13.62
C LEU A 143 11.39 37.60 -12.22
N THR A 144 11.07 38.42 -11.22
CA THR A 144 10.88 37.96 -9.83
C THR A 144 9.71 36.99 -9.76
N ILE A 145 8.53 37.38 -10.28
CA ILE A 145 7.34 36.53 -10.32
C ILE A 145 7.61 35.21 -11.07
N LEU A 146 8.30 35.29 -12.21
CA LEU A 146 8.64 34.11 -13.01
C LEU A 146 9.52 33.13 -12.22
N ASN A 147 10.49 33.65 -11.45
CA ASN A 147 11.35 32.83 -10.60
C ASN A 147 10.58 32.19 -9.46
N ASP A 148 9.67 32.92 -8.81
CA ASP A 148 8.84 32.41 -7.72
C ASP A 148 7.94 31.26 -8.19
N ILE A 149 7.35 31.38 -9.39
CA ILE A 149 6.54 30.31 -10.00
C ILE A 149 7.39 29.06 -10.27
N LEU A 150 8.62 29.22 -10.74
CA LEU A 150 9.53 28.10 -10.96
C LEU A 150 9.93 27.41 -9.66
N ASP A 151 10.26 28.18 -8.63
CA ASP A 151 10.69 27.64 -7.35
C ASP A 151 9.52 26.91 -6.64
N TYR A 152 8.30 27.45 -6.73
CA TYR A 152 7.09 26.74 -6.30
C TYR A 152 6.90 25.41 -7.04
N SER A 153 7.05 25.43 -8.37
CA SER A 153 6.89 24.22 -9.21
C SER A 153 7.96 23.16 -8.92
N ALA A 154 9.18 23.57 -8.60
CA ALA A 154 10.26 22.67 -8.20
C ALA A 154 9.98 22.00 -6.84
N ILE A 155 9.40 22.74 -5.89
CA ILE A 155 9.00 22.21 -4.58
C ILE A 155 7.86 21.21 -4.73
N GLU A 156 6.84 21.52 -5.55
CA GLU A 156 5.69 20.63 -5.82
C GLU A 156 6.15 19.29 -6.43
N ALA A 157 7.19 19.30 -7.26
CA ALA A 157 7.79 18.10 -7.85
C ALA A 157 8.69 17.29 -6.91
N GLY A 158 8.79 17.66 -5.62
CA GLY A 158 9.66 17.00 -4.63
C GLY A 158 11.14 17.41 -4.74
N GLY A 159 11.46 18.39 -5.60
CA GLY A 159 12.77 18.97 -5.75
C GLY A 159 13.08 19.90 -4.58
N ARG A 160 13.80 19.40 -3.58
CA ARG A 160 14.52 20.26 -2.62
C ARG A 160 15.61 21.02 -3.36
N MET A 161 15.29 22.17 -3.96
CA MET A 161 16.29 23.09 -4.45
C MET A 161 15.86 24.53 -4.15
N PHE A 162 15.97 24.89 -2.87
CA PHE A 162 16.03 26.28 -2.44
C PHE A 162 17.32 26.90 -3.02
N ARG A 163 17.22 27.50 -4.21
CA ARG A 163 18.29 28.36 -4.75
C ARG A 163 18.20 29.72 -4.09
N SER A 164 18.54 29.79 -2.81
CA SER A 164 18.82 31.09 -2.21
C SER A 164 20.12 31.63 -2.78
N ALA A 165 19.97 32.74 -3.51
CA ALA A 165 21.01 33.70 -3.86
C ALA A 165 22.24 33.14 -4.61
N MET A 166 22.07 32.78 -5.89
CA MET A 166 23.20 32.89 -6.81
C MET A 166 23.24 34.33 -7.35
N ASN A 167 23.98 35.21 -6.64
CA ASN A 167 24.32 36.55 -7.13
C ASN A 167 25.16 36.43 -8.42
N PRO A 168 24.71 36.94 -9.59
CA PRO A 168 25.40 36.70 -10.86
C PRO A 168 26.59 37.65 -11.15
N LEU A 169 27.14 38.34 -10.16
CA LEU A 169 28.28 39.26 -10.35
C LEU A 169 29.68 38.61 -10.39
N ASN A 170 29.80 37.30 -10.62
CA ASN A 170 31.13 36.68 -10.79
C ASN A 170 31.20 35.73 -12.00
N ARG A 171 30.92 36.27 -13.21
CA ARG A 171 31.08 35.55 -14.49
C ARG A 171 32.35 35.95 -15.25
N ALA A 172 33.42 36.33 -14.55
CA ALA A 172 34.67 36.77 -15.18
C ALA A 172 35.68 35.64 -15.53
N ARG A 173 35.34 34.37 -15.34
CA ARG A 173 36.29 33.26 -15.63
C ARG A 173 35.57 32.02 -16.14
N CYS A 174 35.06 32.04 -17.37
CA CYS A 174 34.81 30.78 -18.10
C CYS A 174 34.49 30.94 -19.60
N TRP A 175 35.20 31.80 -20.34
CA TRP A 175 35.21 31.70 -21.81
C TRP A 175 36.66 31.80 -22.30
N LYS A 176 37.35 30.66 -22.28
CA LYS A 176 38.58 30.46 -23.06
C LYS A 176 38.48 29.11 -23.73
N VAL A 177 37.82 29.09 -24.88
CA VAL A 177 38.06 28.07 -25.91
C VAL A 177 38.31 28.82 -27.21
N PRO A 178 39.50 28.68 -27.82
CA PRO A 178 39.80 29.30 -29.10
C PRO A 178 39.08 28.53 -30.21
N CYS A 179 38.38 29.26 -31.09
CA CYS A 179 37.95 28.71 -32.37
C CYS A 179 39.17 28.46 -33.25
N ASN A 180 39.29 27.24 -33.78
CA ASN A 180 39.92 26.96 -35.07
C ASN A 180 38.89 26.21 -35.92
#